data_AF-A0AA87M0I2-F1
#
_entry.id   AF-A0AA87M0I2-F1
#
_cell.length_a   1.000
_cell.length_b   1.000
_cell.length_c   1.000
_cell.angle_alpha   90.00
_cell.angle_beta   90.00
_cell.angle_gamma   90.00
#
_symmetry.space_group_name_H-M   'P 1'
#
loop_
_entity.id
_entity.type
_entity.pdbx_description
1 polymer ?
#
loop_
_entity_poly.entity_id
_entity_poly.type
_entity_poly.pdbx_seq_one_letter_code
_entity_poly.pdbx_strand_id
1 'polypeptide(L)'
;MNDASPVFLIDDDKDLLKATKQTLELAGFSVSAFSAAADALGALEADFPGVVVSDIRMPQMDGQQLFDHVKARDADLPVILVTGHGDIPMAVKAIQDGAYDFIAKPFATDRLVQSVRRAAEKRRLVLENRALRIAAEQAQGDLPLIGQTAAMERLRHTLRQIADTDVDVLVTGETGSGKEVVASLLHRWSRRANGNFVALNCGALPETVIESELFGHEPGAFTGAQKKRIGRIEHASAGTLFLDEIESMPPAVQVQLLRVLEMREVTPLGTNEVRPVDLRVVAAAKVDLGDPRQRGDFREDLYYRLNVVTISIPPLRDRRDDIPLLFGYFAERAASRFKRDVPTMSTAIRRHLQHHDWPGNVRELSHFAERFVLGLESAAGSKPGETPSTDTVLPLPARVERYEADLIRETLAQNGGDVRRTIEALGIPRKTFYDKLQRHGIVRSEFAGFDGED
;
A
#
# COMPACT_ATOMS: atom_id res chain seq x y z
N MET A 1 12.23 22.96 17.29
CA MET A 1 13.04 22.55 18.45
C MET A 1 14.25 21.82 17.89
N ASN A 2 15.47 22.24 18.20
CA ASN A 2 16.67 21.49 17.81
C ASN A 2 16.66 20.19 18.63
N ASP A 3 16.28 19.07 18.02
CA ASP A 3 16.44 17.77 18.66
C ASP A 3 17.93 17.52 18.85
N ALA A 4 18.37 17.47 20.10
CA ALA A 4 19.73 17.14 20.45
C ALA A 4 20.01 15.69 20.03
N SER A 5 20.92 15.50 19.06
CA SER A 5 21.24 14.15 18.57
C SER A 5 21.77 13.28 19.71
N PRO A 6 21.21 12.08 19.94
CA PRO A 6 21.63 11.24 21.03
C PRO A 6 22.99 10.60 20.75
N VAL A 7 23.80 10.44 21.79
CA VAL A 7 25.12 9.81 21.72
C VAL A 7 25.23 8.78 22.84
N PHE A 8 25.56 7.55 22.48
CA PHE A 8 25.96 6.53 23.45
C PHE A 8 27.47 6.60 23.58
N LEU A 9 27.95 6.94 24.77
CA LEU A 9 29.36 7.04 25.10
C LEU A 9 29.73 5.87 26.03
N ILE A 10 30.68 5.05 25.61
CA ILE A 10 31.14 3.87 26.36
C ILE A 10 32.64 3.99 26.60
N ASP A 11 33.04 3.99 27.87
CA ASP A 11 34.44 4.06 28.30
C ASP A 11 34.53 3.50 29.74
N ASP A 12 35.51 2.66 30.04
CA ASP A 12 35.70 2.09 31.38
C ASP A 12 36.40 3.06 32.34
N ASP A 13 37.08 4.08 31.81
CA ASP A 13 37.66 5.19 32.58
C ASP A 13 36.56 6.19 32.97
N LYS A 14 36.18 6.17 34.25
CA LYS A 14 35.11 7.02 34.80
C LYS A 14 35.41 8.52 34.71
N ASP A 15 36.67 8.92 34.83
CA ASP A 15 37.05 10.33 34.80
C ASP A 15 36.99 10.85 33.36
N LEU A 16 37.50 10.06 32.41
CA LEU A 16 37.43 10.38 30.99
C LEU A 16 36.00 10.34 30.46
N LEU A 17 35.20 9.36 30.89
CA LEU A 17 33.78 9.23 30.55
C LEU A 17 33.02 10.50 30.99
N LYS A 18 33.26 10.99 32.21
CA LYS A 18 32.62 12.21 32.72
C LYS A 18 33.04 13.46 31.95
N ALA A 19 34.33 13.62 31.69
CA ALA A 19 34.85 14.76 30.94
C ALA A 19 34.35 14.80 29.48
N THR A 20 34.33 13.64 28.83
CA THR A 20 33.87 13.48 27.44
C THR A 20 32.36 13.66 27.33
N LYS A 21 31.60 13.16 28.31
CA LYS A 21 30.16 13.42 28.44
C LYS A 21 29.89 14.92 28.50
N GLN A 22 30.52 15.62 29.43
CA GLN A 22 30.31 17.07 29.61
C GLN A 22 30.68 17.86 28.35
N THR A 23 31.76 17.47 27.67
CA THR A 23 32.18 18.04 26.38
C THR A 23 31.07 17.93 25.32
N LEU A 24 30.52 16.73 25.14
CA LEU A 24 29.51 16.47 24.12
C LEU A 24 28.17 17.14 24.47
N GLU A 25 27.80 17.19 25.75
CA GLU A 25 26.62 17.93 26.22
C GLU A 25 26.75 19.44 25.94
N LEU A 26 27.92 20.04 26.21
CA LEU A 26 28.20 21.44 25.88
C LEU A 26 28.15 21.72 24.37
N ALA A 27 28.46 20.71 23.55
CA ALA A 27 28.36 20.78 22.09
C ALA A 27 26.94 20.59 21.55
N GLY A 28 25.95 20.34 22.42
CA GLY A 28 24.53 20.23 22.09
C GLY A 28 24.01 18.81 21.86
N PHE A 29 24.74 17.78 22.28
CA PHE A 29 24.32 16.38 22.17
C PHE A 29 23.61 15.88 23.44
N SER A 30 22.72 14.89 23.29
CA SER A 30 22.11 14.18 24.42
C SER A 30 22.91 12.91 24.73
N VAL A 31 23.68 12.89 25.81
CA VAL A 31 24.69 11.84 26.04
C VAL A 31 24.25 10.83 27.10
N SER A 32 24.13 9.57 26.68
CA SER A 32 23.99 8.42 27.58
C SER A 32 25.35 7.76 27.75
N ALA A 33 25.88 7.78 28.97
CA ALA A 33 27.21 7.28 29.28
C ALA A 33 27.13 5.92 29.99
N PHE A 34 27.95 4.98 29.54
CA PHE A 34 28.01 3.60 30.04
C PHE A 34 29.46 3.26 30.39
N SER A 35 29.67 2.61 31.54
CA SER A 35 31.00 2.11 31.92
C SER A 35 31.27 0.68 31.44
N ALA A 36 30.27 0.03 30.83
CA ALA A 36 30.37 -1.33 30.31
C ALA A 36 29.61 -1.46 28.98
N ALA A 37 30.20 -2.16 28.02
CA ALA A 37 29.61 -2.39 26.70
C ALA A 37 28.30 -3.18 26.75
N ALA A 38 28.16 -4.10 27.71
CA ALA A 38 26.94 -4.90 27.87
C ALA A 38 25.70 -4.04 28.21
N ASP A 39 25.88 -3.02 29.05
CA ASP A 39 24.79 -2.11 29.43
C ASP A 39 24.36 -1.25 28.24
N ALA A 40 25.32 -0.78 27.45
CA ALA A 40 25.05 -0.03 26.23
C ALA A 40 24.30 -0.88 25.20
N LEU A 41 24.66 -2.15 25.01
CA LEU A 41 23.93 -3.08 24.14
C LEU A 41 22.54 -3.40 24.67
N GLY A 42 22.33 -3.44 25.98
CA GLY A 42 21.00 -3.63 26.58
C GLY A 42 20.07 -2.45 26.31
N ALA A 43 20.61 -1.23 26.27
CA ALA A 43 19.86 0.00 26.02
C ALA A 43 19.73 0.36 24.53
N LEU A 44 20.48 -0.30 23.63
CA LEU A 44 20.50 0.01 22.21
C LEU A 44 19.34 -0.65 21.47
N GLU A 45 18.37 0.15 21.07
CA GLU A 45 17.21 -0.28 20.26
C GLU A 45 17.53 -0.34 18.76
N ALA A 46 16.70 -1.06 18.01
CA ALA A 46 16.68 -0.97 16.55
C ALA A 46 16.30 0.46 16.11
N ASP A 47 16.90 0.96 15.03
CA ASP A 47 16.70 2.32 14.51
C ASP A 47 17.12 3.47 15.45
N PHE A 48 18.03 3.23 16.40
CA PHE A 48 18.60 4.27 17.26
C PHE A 48 19.03 5.51 16.43
N PRO A 49 18.53 6.73 16.75
CA PRO A 49 18.74 7.93 15.93
C PRO A 49 20.05 8.67 16.21
N GLY A 50 20.97 8.01 16.91
CA GLY A 50 22.20 8.60 17.42
C GLY A 50 23.48 7.98 16.89
N VAL A 51 24.56 8.23 17.62
CA VAL A 51 25.92 7.74 17.31
C VAL A 51 26.44 6.95 18.51
N VAL A 52 27.20 5.88 18.25
CA VAL A 52 27.91 5.14 19.29
C VAL A 52 29.37 5.58 19.29
N VAL A 53 29.90 5.97 20.45
CA VAL A 53 31.30 6.29 20.68
C VAL A 53 31.81 5.33 21.75
N SER A 54 32.77 4.47 21.40
CA SER A 54 33.25 3.42 22.31
C SER A 54 34.76 3.45 22.42
N ASP A 55 35.31 3.25 23.62
CA ASP A 55 36.68 2.78 23.77
C ASP A 55 36.82 1.38 23.16
N ILE A 56 37.96 1.10 22.55
CA ILE A 56 38.36 -0.23 22.08
C ILE A 56 38.75 -1.11 23.26
N ARG A 57 39.46 -0.57 24.26
CA ARG A 57 39.99 -1.37 25.36
C ARG A 57 39.08 -1.26 26.56
N MET A 58 38.20 -2.24 26.72
CA MET A 58 37.29 -2.32 27.87
C MET A 58 37.26 -3.74 28.44
N PRO A 59 37.03 -3.89 29.76
CA PRO A 59 36.93 -5.20 30.40
C PRO A 59 35.67 -5.96 29.94
N GLN A 60 35.75 -7.29 29.95
CA GLN A 60 34.70 -8.26 29.59
C GLN A 60 34.31 -8.29 28.10
N MET A 61 33.97 -7.13 27.52
CA MET A 61 33.66 -6.99 26.10
C MET A 61 34.39 -5.76 25.57
N ASP A 62 35.24 -5.97 24.57
CA ASP A 62 36.01 -4.91 23.96
C ASP A 62 35.19 -4.11 22.92
N GLY A 63 35.68 -2.94 22.52
CA GLY A 63 34.95 -2.07 21.60
C GLY A 63 34.79 -2.64 20.18
N GLN A 64 35.65 -3.59 19.78
CA GLN A 64 35.53 -4.28 18.49
C GLN A 64 34.38 -5.29 18.53
N GLN A 65 34.30 -6.07 19.62
CA GLN A 65 33.18 -6.97 19.87
C GLN A 65 31.87 -6.20 19.97
N LEU A 66 31.86 -5.04 20.63
CA LEU A 66 30.69 -4.15 20.66
C LEU A 66 30.31 -3.72 19.24
N PHE A 67 31.27 -3.27 18.42
CA PHE A 67 31.03 -2.89 17.03
C PHE A 67 30.40 -4.02 16.20
N ASP A 68 30.89 -5.24 16.34
CA ASP A 68 30.35 -6.39 15.60
C ASP A 68 28.88 -6.67 15.98
N HIS A 69 28.53 -6.56 17.27
CA HIS A 69 27.15 -6.69 17.73
C HIS A 69 26.26 -5.55 17.24
N VAL A 70 26.77 -4.32 17.24
CA VAL A 70 26.05 -3.15 16.73
C VAL A 70 25.80 -3.28 15.23
N LYS A 71 26.82 -3.66 14.46
CA LYS A 71 26.72 -3.87 13.01
C LYS A 71 25.75 -4.99 12.65
N ALA A 72 25.70 -6.06 13.45
CA ALA A 72 24.74 -7.15 13.27
C ALA A 72 23.29 -6.72 13.52
N ARG A 73 23.06 -5.71 14.37
CA ARG A 73 21.72 -5.13 14.61
C ARG A 73 21.33 -4.08 13.58
N ASP A 74 22.26 -3.18 13.25
CA ASP A 74 22.07 -2.16 12.22
C ASP A 74 23.42 -1.77 11.60
N ALA A 75 23.66 -2.23 10.38
CA ALA A 75 24.89 -1.96 9.65
C ALA A 75 25.09 -0.48 9.29
N ASP A 76 24.02 0.32 9.29
CA ASP A 76 24.09 1.76 8.99
C ASP A 76 24.18 2.63 10.27
N LEU A 77 24.27 2.05 11.46
CA LEU A 77 24.45 2.80 12.70
C LEU A 77 25.94 3.19 12.84
N PRO A 78 26.29 4.49 12.83
CA PRO A 78 27.70 4.90 12.89
C PRO A 78 28.30 4.64 14.27
N VAL A 79 29.44 3.95 14.27
CA VAL A 79 30.26 3.68 15.45
C VAL A 79 31.61 4.36 15.29
N ILE A 80 31.98 5.17 16.28
CA ILE A 80 33.29 5.81 16.40
C ILE A 80 34.08 5.07 17.46
N LEU A 81 35.22 4.53 17.08
CA LEU A 81 36.11 3.82 18.00
C LEU A 81 37.19 4.76 18.52
N VAL A 82 37.40 4.74 19.83
CA VAL A 82 38.39 5.55 20.54
C VAL A 82 39.41 4.61 21.18
N THR A 83 40.70 4.93 21.17
CA THR A 83 41.72 4.06 21.81
C THR A 83 42.96 4.82 22.25
N GLY A 84 43.58 4.38 23.35
CA GLY A 84 44.88 4.90 23.80
C GLY A 84 46.09 4.43 22.99
N HIS A 85 45.96 3.41 22.14
CA HIS A 85 47.07 2.86 21.36
C HIS A 85 46.89 3.19 19.88
N GLY A 86 47.71 4.11 19.37
CA GLY A 86 47.67 4.64 18.00
C GLY A 86 48.25 3.70 16.93
N ASP A 87 47.79 2.45 16.89
CA ASP A 87 48.20 1.48 15.87
C ASP A 87 47.45 1.77 14.55
N ILE A 88 48.16 2.34 13.57
CA ILE A 88 47.62 2.72 12.26
C ILE A 88 47.00 1.52 11.52
N PRO A 89 47.67 0.35 11.44
CA PRO A 89 47.08 -0.89 10.94
C PRO A 89 45.70 -1.23 11.52
N MET A 90 45.52 -1.11 12.83
CA MET A 90 44.24 -1.38 13.50
C MET A 90 43.16 -0.36 13.09
N ALA A 91 43.53 0.93 13.02
CA ALA A 91 42.62 1.98 12.58
C ALA A 91 42.13 1.77 11.14
N VAL A 92 43.04 1.43 10.22
CA VAL A 92 42.70 1.14 8.83
C VAL A 92 41.76 -0.06 8.74
N LYS A 93 42.03 -1.12 9.51
CA LYS A 93 41.18 -2.30 9.55
C LYS A 93 39.77 -1.98 10.09
N ALA A 94 39.67 -1.21 11.16
CA ALA A 94 38.36 -0.82 11.72
C ALA A 94 37.50 -0.05 10.70
N ILE A 95 38.10 0.85 9.92
CA ILE A 95 37.40 1.57 8.84
C ILE A 95 37.00 0.62 7.70
N GLN A 96 37.88 -0.31 7.30
CA GLN A 96 37.56 -1.34 6.30
C GLN A 96 36.42 -2.26 6.75
N ASP A 97 36.37 -2.57 8.04
CA ASP A 97 35.33 -3.38 8.66
C ASP A 97 34.01 -2.60 8.87
N GLY A 98 34.00 -1.29 8.58
CA GLY A 98 32.80 -0.46 8.50
C GLY A 98 32.57 0.49 9.68
N ALA A 99 33.55 0.66 10.58
CA ALA A 99 33.49 1.72 11.59
C ALA A 99 33.42 3.10 10.90
N TYR A 100 32.69 4.03 11.50
CA TYR A 100 32.51 5.36 10.90
C TYR A 100 33.79 6.20 10.96
N ASP A 101 34.44 6.20 12.13
CA ASP A 101 35.70 6.91 12.36
C ASP A 101 36.49 6.25 13.48
N PHE A 102 37.78 6.58 13.56
CA PHE A 102 38.70 6.11 14.58
C PHE A 102 39.49 7.28 15.17
N ILE A 103 39.55 7.37 16.50
CA ILE A 103 40.16 8.48 17.22
C ILE A 103 41.16 7.95 18.26
N ALA A 104 42.43 8.30 18.10
CA ALA A 104 43.47 7.97 19.06
C ALA A 104 43.47 8.97 20.24
N LYS A 105 43.55 8.47 21.49
CA LYS A 105 43.79 9.25 22.70
C LYS A 105 45.31 9.57 22.80
N PRO A 106 45.70 10.77 23.27
CA PRO A 106 44.83 11.91 23.59
C PRO A 106 44.29 12.58 22.33
N PHE A 107 43.00 12.92 22.33
CA PHE A 107 42.34 13.61 21.20
C PHE A 107 41.97 15.04 21.57
N ALA A 108 41.99 15.92 20.56
CA ALA A 108 41.43 17.25 20.72
C ALA A 108 39.90 17.16 20.84
N THR A 109 39.34 17.86 21.82
CA THR A 109 37.91 17.98 22.09
C THR A 109 37.11 18.28 20.80
N ASP A 110 37.59 19.23 20.00
CA ASP A 110 36.94 19.64 18.75
C ASP A 110 36.91 18.52 17.69
N ARG A 111 37.94 17.66 17.65
CA ARG A 111 38.01 16.53 16.69
C ARG A 111 36.90 15.52 16.96
N LEU A 112 36.70 15.16 18.23
CA LEU A 112 35.64 14.25 18.62
C LEU A 112 34.27 14.84 18.30
N VAL A 113 34.03 16.09 18.71
CA VAL A 113 32.76 16.80 18.45
C VAL A 113 32.45 16.87 16.94
N GLN A 114 33.43 17.18 16.10
CA GLN A 114 33.24 17.22 14.64
C GLN A 114 32.96 15.84 14.04
N SER A 115 33.60 14.79 14.54
CA SER A 115 33.35 13.42 14.07
C SER A 115 31.93 12.97 14.45
N VAL A 116 31.53 13.16 15.71
CA VAL A 116 30.18 12.85 16.20
C VAL A 116 29.11 13.64 15.45
N ARG A 117 29.34 14.92 15.15
CA ARG A 117 28.38 15.74 14.39
C ARG A 117 28.15 15.20 12.97
N ARG A 118 29.22 14.84 12.25
CA ARG A 118 29.13 14.28 10.89
C ARG A 118 28.50 12.89 10.90
N ALA A 119 28.80 12.07 11.91
CA ALA A 119 28.18 10.78 12.11
C ALA A 119 26.67 10.90 12.35
N ALA A 120 26.26 11.82 13.23
CA ALA A 120 24.86 12.07 13.54
C ALA A 120 24.08 12.59 12.32
N GLU A 121 24.68 13.47 11.52
CA GLU A 121 24.08 13.95 10.28
C GLU A 121 23.88 12.80 9.27
N LYS A 122 24.90 11.95 9.06
CA LYS A 122 24.78 10.76 8.20
C LYS A 122 23.66 9.85 8.71
N ARG A 123 23.59 9.58 10.01
CA ARG A 123 22.55 8.73 10.59
C ARG A 123 21.15 9.31 10.38
N ARG A 124 20.99 10.62 10.60
CA ARG A 124 19.72 11.32 10.34
C ARG A 124 19.29 11.15 8.88
N LEU A 125 20.21 11.35 7.92
CA LEU A 125 19.92 11.19 6.50
C LEU A 125 19.56 9.74 6.13
N VAL A 126 20.21 8.75 6.73
CA VAL A 126 19.88 7.33 6.53
C VAL A 126 18.48 7.03 7.06
N LEU A 127 18.16 7.46 8.29
CA LEU A 127 16.85 7.23 8.87
C LEU A 127 15.75 8.00 8.15
N GLU A 128 16.01 9.22 7.71
CA GLU A 128 15.11 9.98 6.84
C GLU A 128 14.90 9.27 5.50
N ASN A 129 15.95 8.71 4.88
CA ASN A 129 15.80 7.93 3.66
C ASN A 129 15.01 6.63 3.89
N ARG A 130 15.25 5.91 5.00
CA ARG A 130 14.46 4.73 5.39
C ARG A 130 13.00 5.10 5.63
N ALA A 131 12.74 6.17 6.38
CA ALA A 131 11.39 6.67 6.64
C ALA A 131 10.71 7.14 5.35
N LEU A 132 11.42 7.80 4.44
CA LEU A 132 10.91 8.20 3.13
C LEU A 132 10.67 7.00 2.22
N ARG A 133 11.48 5.94 2.29
CA ARG A 133 11.23 4.68 1.57
C ARG A 133 10.02 3.95 2.14
N ILE A 134 9.91 3.80 3.46
CA ILE A 134 8.74 3.21 4.13
C ILE A 134 7.49 4.05 3.83
N ALA A 135 7.59 5.38 3.91
CA ALA A 135 6.49 6.27 3.57
C ALA A 135 6.19 6.25 2.07
N ALA A 136 7.17 6.04 1.20
CA ALA A 136 6.97 5.86 -0.24
C ALA A 136 6.37 4.49 -0.55
N GLU A 137 6.71 3.42 0.18
CA GLU A 137 6.10 2.09 0.11
C GLU A 137 4.65 2.13 0.65
N GLN A 138 4.41 2.88 1.74
CA GLN A 138 3.08 3.11 2.30
C GLN A 138 2.23 4.07 1.44
N ALA A 139 2.86 5.06 0.78
CA ALA A 139 2.22 5.98 -0.14
C ALA A 139 2.02 5.36 -1.54
N GLN A 140 2.90 4.46 -1.97
CA GLN A 140 2.74 3.56 -3.11
C GLN A 140 1.86 2.36 -2.73
N GLY A 141 0.62 2.64 -2.31
CA GLY A 141 -0.51 1.81 -2.71
C GLY A 141 -0.52 0.33 -2.29
N ASP A 142 -0.21 -0.01 -1.03
CA ASP A 142 -0.55 -1.33 -0.51
C ASP A 142 -2.05 -1.41 -0.20
N LEU A 143 -2.85 -1.74 -1.21
CA LEU A 143 -4.17 -2.34 -1.01
C LEU A 143 -3.95 -3.83 -0.76
N PRO A 144 -4.10 -4.36 0.47
CA PRO A 144 -4.20 -5.80 0.62
C PRO A 144 -5.38 -6.30 -0.23
N LEU A 145 -5.30 -7.54 -0.71
CA LEU A 145 -6.45 -8.19 -1.35
C LEU A 145 -7.49 -8.54 -0.28
N ILE A 146 -8.27 -7.52 0.11
CA ILE A 146 -9.28 -7.54 1.17
C ILE A 146 -10.51 -8.32 0.71
N GLY A 147 -11.05 -9.12 1.62
CA GLY A 147 -12.28 -9.89 1.44
C GLY A 147 -12.20 -11.20 2.22
N GLN A 148 -13.30 -11.65 2.80
CA GLN A 148 -13.43 -12.90 3.55
C GLN A 148 -14.37 -13.89 2.85
N THR A 149 -14.99 -13.51 1.74
CA THR A 149 -15.76 -14.48 0.94
C THR A 149 -14.90 -15.64 0.46
N ALA A 150 -15.50 -16.83 0.37
CA ALA A 150 -14.82 -18.05 -0.08
C ALA A 150 -14.15 -17.89 -1.46
N ALA A 151 -14.70 -17.05 -2.34
CA ALA A 151 -14.09 -16.75 -3.63
C ALA A 151 -12.77 -16.00 -3.49
N MET A 152 -12.71 -15.02 -2.59
CA MET A 152 -11.49 -14.25 -2.30
C MET A 152 -10.45 -15.06 -1.53
N GLU A 153 -10.88 -15.98 -0.64
CA GLU A 153 -9.99 -16.91 0.03
C GLU A 153 -9.33 -17.88 -0.96
N ARG A 154 -10.11 -18.48 -1.86
CA ARG A 154 -9.59 -19.33 -2.93
C ARG A 154 -8.62 -18.55 -3.82
N LEU A 155 -8.99 -17.34 -4.22
CA LEU A 155 -8.13 -16.46 -5.01
C LEU A 155 -6.78 -16.23 -4.32
N ARG A 156 -6.76 -15.85 -3.03
CA ARG A 156 -5.51 -15.69 -2.27
C ARG A 156 -4.70 -16.96 -2.18
N HIS A 157 -5.34 -18.11 -2.00
CA HIS A 157 -4.65 -19.40 -1.94
C HIS A 157 -3.96 -19.72 -3.27
N THR A 158 -4.69 -19.60 -4.39
CA THR A 158 -4.14 -19.79 -5.73
C THR A 158 -2.98 -18.84 -6.00
N LEU A 159 -3.12 -17.55 -5.66
CA LEU A 159 -2.07 -16.56 -5.85
C LEU A 159 -0.78 -16.95 -5.11
N ARG A 160 -0.88 -17.44 -3.87
CA ARG A 160 0.30 -17.89 -3.12
C ARG A 160 0.95 -19.13 -3.74
N GLN A 161 0.17 -20.06 -4.26
CA GLN A 161 0.70 -21.27 -4.90
C GLN A 161 1.49 -20.96 -6.17
N ILE A 162 1.03 -20.00 -6.97
CA ILE A 162 1.67 -19.67 -8.25
C ILE A 162 2.65 -18.49 -8.14
N ALA A 163 2.73 -17.80 -7.01
CA ALA A 163 3.58 -16.62 -6.85
C ALA A 163 5.04 -16.96 -7.15
N ASP A 164 5.54 -18.08 -6.64
CA ASP A 164 6.94 -18.51 -6.85
C ASP A 164 7.19 -19.21 -8.19
N THR A 165 6.15 -19.40 -9.00
CA THR A 165 6.27 -19.98 -10.34
C THR A 165 6.59 -18.91 -11.38
N ASP A 166 7.46 -19.25 -12.33
CA ASP A 166 7.93 -18.33 -13.38
C ASP A 166 7.08 -18.37 -14.65
N VAL A 167 5.78 -18.59 -14.47
CA VAL A 167 4.81 -18.65 -15.56
C VAL A 167 4.17 -17.29 -15.75
N ASP A 168 3.86 -16.99 -17.01
CA ASP A 168 3.05 -15.83 -17.37
C ASP A 168 1.61 -16.05 -16.88
N VAL A 169 0.97 -14.98 -16.41
CA VAL A 169 -0.36 -15.05 -15.77
C VAL A 169 -1.31 -14.10 -16.48
N LEU A 170 -2.50 -14.59 -16.82
CA LEU A 170 -3.61 -13.78 -17.30
C LEU A 170 -4.62 -13.54 -16.15
N VAL A 171 -4.85 -12.28 -15.81
CA VAL A 171 -5.80 -11.86 -14.78
C VAL A 171 -7.05 -11.28 -15.45
N THR A 172 -8.18 -11.95 -15.30
CA THR A 172 -9.46 -11.49 -15.86
C THR A 172 -10.33 -10.90 -14.77
N GLY A 173 -11.04 -9.82 -15.08
CA GLY A 173 -12.02 -9.24 -14.17
C GLY A 173 -12.45 -7.85 -14.61
N GLU A 174 -13.61 -7.41 -14.14
CA GLU A 174 -14.17 -6.11 -14.51
C GLU A 174 -13.27 -4.93 -14.12
N THR A 175 -13.52 -3.77 -14.72
CA THR A 175 -12.81 -2.53 -14.36
C THR A 175 -13.00 -2.21 -12.88
N GLY A 176 -11.89 -1.92 -12.19
CA GLY A 176 -11.90 -1.60 -10.76
C GLY A 176 -12.06 -2.81 -9.83
N SER A 177 -12.01 -4.06 -10.33
CA SER A 177 -12.13 -5.28 -9.51
C SER A 177 -10.90 -5.61 -8.65
N GLY A 178 -9.73 -5.04 -8.98
CA GLY A 178 -8.46 -5.26 -8.25
C GLY A 178 -7.37 -5.99 -9.04
N LYS A 179 -7.40 -5.99 -10.38
CA LYS A 179 -6.41 -6.68 -11.23
C LYS A 179 -4.96 -6.25 -10.96
N GLU A 180 -4.71 -4.95 -10.81
CA GLU A 180 -3.39 -4.41 -10.48
C GLU A 180 -2.90 -4.86 -9.09
N VAL A 181 -3.80 -4.95 -8.11
CA VAL A 181 -3.48 -5.47 -6.77
C VAL A 181 -3.04 -6.93 -6.87
N VAL A 182 -3.73 -7.73 -7.66
CA VAL A 182 -3.35 -9.13 -7.91
C VAL A 182 -1.97 -9.23 -8.57
N ALA A 183 -1.68 -8.42 -9.58
CA ALA A 183 -0.38 -8.40 -10.24
C ALA A 183 0.76 -7.99 -9.29
N SER A 184 0.54 -6.96 -8.47
CA SER A 184 1.49 -6.52 -7.44
C SER A 184 1.76 -7.62 -6.41
N LEU A 185 0.72 -8.32 -5.95
CA LEU A 185 0.89 -9.44 -5.01
C LEU A 185 1.66 -10.61 -5.61
N LEU A 186 1.41 -10.96 -6.87
CA LEU A 186 2.17 -12.00 -7.57
C LEU A 186 3.65 -11.66 -7.66
N HIS A 187 3.99 -10.40 -7.93
CA HIS A 187 5.37 -9.94 -7.94
C HIS A 187 6.01 -10.03 -6.54
N ARG A 188 5.36 -9.45 -5.54
CA ARG A 188 5.88 -9.36 -4.16
C ARG A 188 6.05 -10.73 -3.48
N TRP A 189 5.19 -11.69 -3.80
CA TRP A 189 5.28 -13.04 -3.24
C TRP A 189 6.17 -13.99 -4.06
N SER A 190 6.76 -13.52 -5.16
CA SER A 190 7.65 -14.31 -6.00
C SER A 190 9.11 -14.15 -5.62
N ARG A 191 9.96 -15.07 -6.10
CA ARG A 191 11.42 -14.90 -6.15
C ARG A 191 11.91 -13.62 -6.86
N ARG A 192 11.06 -12.95 -7.64
CA ARG A 192 11.37 -11.71 -8.39
C ARG A 192 11.01 -10.44 -7.63
N ALA A 193 10.62 -10.53 -6.35
CA ALA A 193 10.20 -9.38 -5.53
C ALA A 193 11.28 -8.28 -5.36
N ASN A 194 12.55 -8.61 -5.54
CA ASN A 194 13.65 -7.62 -5.50
C ASN A 194 13.92 -6.97 -6.87
N GLY A 195 13.30 -7.47 -7.94
CA GLY A 195 13.37 -6.90 -9.28
C GLY A 195 12.34 -5.78 -9.50
N ASN A 196 12.35 -5.17 -10.68
CA ASN A 196 11.42 -4.09 -10.98
C ASN A 196 10.00 -4.63 -11.24
N PHE A 197 8.99 -4.03 -10.60
CA PHE A 197 7.59 -4.15 -11.02
C PHE A 197 7.26 -3.01 -11.97
N VAL A 198 7.06 -3.32 -13.26
CA VAL A 198 6.82 -2.31 -14.30
C VAL A 198 5.39 -2.47 -14.81
N ALA A 199 4.53 -1.52 -14.48
CA ALA A 199 3.15 -1.47 -14.95
C ALA A 199 3.01 -0.59 -16.21
N LEU A 200 2.22 -1.06 -17.17
CA LEU A 200 1.82 -0.32 -18.35
C LEU A 200 0.33 -0.56 -18.64
N ASN A 201 -0.44 0.51 -18.78
CA ASN A 201 -1.81 0.42 -19.29
C ASN A 201 -1.78 0.54 -20.82
N CYS A 202 -2.24 -0.50 -21.52
CA CYS A 202 -2.17 -0.60 -22.98
C CYS A 202 -3.23 0.26 -23.69
N GLY A 203 -4.31 0.65 -23.01
CA GLY A 203 -5.36 1.50 -23.55
C GLY A 203 -5.12 3.01 -23.37
N ALA A 204 -4.16 3.41 -22.53
CA ALA A 204 -3.95 4.81 -22.15
C ALA A 204 -3.08 5.62 -23.13
N LEU A 205 -2.39 4.97 -24.08
CA LEU A 205 -1.38 5.60 -24.93
C LEU A 205 -1.70 5.46 -26.42
N PRO A 206 -1.38 6.47 -27.25
CA PRO A 206 -1.42 6.34 -28.71
C PRO A 206 -0.47 5.25 -29.21
N GLU A 207 -0.79 4.64 -30.36
CA GLU A 207 -0.05 3.51 -30.95
C GLU A 207 1.47 3.73 -31.07
N THR A 208 1.89 4.89 -31.58
CA THR A 208 3.31 5.21 -31.75
C THR A 208 4.04 5.42 -30.42
N VAL A 209 3.31 5.83 -29.38
CA VAL A 209 3.87 6.07 -28.05
C VAL A 209 4.00 4.76 -27.28
N ILE A 210 3.01 3.87 -27.36
CA ILE A 210 3.06 2.58 -26.66
C ILE A 210 4.18 1.69 -27.20
N GLU A 211 4.44 1.69 -28.50
CA GLU A 211 5.55 0.93 -29.10
C GLU A 211 6.90 1.42 -28.53
N SER A 212 7.11 2.74 -28.54
CA SER A 212 8.30 3.38 -27.99
C SER A 212 8.47 3.22 -26.47
N GLU A 213 7.37 3.22 -25.71
CA GLU A 213 7.41 2.94 -24.27
C GLU A 213 7.75 1.47 -23.99
N LEU A 214 7.12 0.51 -24.67
CA LEU A 214 7.32 -0.92 -24.44
C LEU A 214 8.72 -1.39 -24.82
N PHE A 215 9.11 -1.14 -26.07
CA PHE A 215 10.32 -1.71 -26.67
C PHE A 215 11.53 -0.78 -26.53
N GLY A 216 11.30 0.52 -26.26
CA GLY A 216 12.36 1.52 -26.25
C GLY A 216 12.78 1.91 -27.67
N HIS A 217 13.70 2.86 -27.77
CA HIS A 217 14.22 3.31 -29.06
C HIS A 217 15.65 3.85 -28.95
N GLU A 218 16.38 3.72 -30.06
CA GLU A 218 17.66 4.39 -30.27
C GLU A 218 17.48 5.77 -30.93
N PRO A 219 18.47 6.68 -30.83
CA PRO A 219 18.42 7.96 -31.51
C PRO A 219 18.21 7.80 -33.02
N GLY A 220 17.25 8.52 -33.59
CA GLY A 220 16.93 8.48 -35.03
C GLY A 220 15.91 7.42 -35.45
N ALA A 221 15.33 6.65 -34.52
CA ALA A 221 14.34 5.62 -34.83
C ALA A 221 13.06 6.16 -35.52
N PHE A 222 12.61 7.37 -35.17
CA PHE A 222 11.48 8.07 -35.77
C PHE A 222 11.63 9.59 -35.60
N THR A 223 10.76 10.37 -36.26
CA THR A 223 10.76 11.84 -36.16
C THR A 223 10.52 12.29 -34.72
N GLY A 224 11.54 12.85 -34.07
CA GLY A 224 11.51 13.29 -32.67
C GLY A 224 12.30 12.41 -31.69
N ALA A 225 12.80 11.24 -32.14
CA ALA A 225 13.65 10.34 -31.35
C ALA A 225 15.09 10.86 -31.22
N GLN A 226 15.31 11.93 -30.45
CA GLN A 226 16.65 12.54 -30.30
C GLN A 226 17.54 11.86 -29.26
N LYS A 227 16.94 11.16 -28.28
CA LYS A 227 17.67 10.51 -27.19
C LYS A 227 17.28 9.04 -27.12
N LYS A 228 18.22 8.22 -26.66
CA LYS A 228 17.95 6.81 -26.36
C LYS A 228 16.92 6.70 -25.24
N ARG A 229 16.01 5.74 -25.35
CA ARG A 229 15.04 5.39 -24.31
C ARG A 229 15.06 3.88 -24.05
N ILE A 230 15.24 3.51 -22.79
CA ILE A 230 15.09 2.13 -22.33
C ILE A 230 13.58 1.81 -22.27
N GLY A 231 13.17 0.73 -22.93
CA GLY A 231 11.78 0.28 -22.95
C GLY A 231 11.35 -0.37 -21.64
N ARG A 232 10.03 -0.43 -21.40
CA ARG A 232 9.44 -1.06 -20.22
C ARG A 232 9.81 -2.54 -20.11
N ILE A 233 9.92 -3.25 -21.23
CA ILE A 233 10.30 -4.67 -21.27
C ILE A 233 11.73 -4.86 -20.77
N GLU A 234 12.68 -4.09 -21.30
CA GLU A 234 14.09 -4.13 -20.86
C GLU A 234 14.21 -3.71 -19.39
N HIS A 235 13.48 -2.66 -18.99
CA HIS A 235 13.48 -2.18 -17.61
C HIS A 235 12.86 -3.18 -16.61
N ALA A 236 11.94 -4.04 -17.05
CA ALA A 236 11.30 -5.08 -16.24
C ALA A 236 12.12 -6.37 -16.12
N SER A 237 13.29 -6.46 -16.77
CA SER A 237 14.17 -7.62 -16.69
C SER A 237 14.60 -7.88 -15.23
N ALA A 238 14.75 -9.15 -14.87
CA ALA A 238 14.83 -9.72 -13.53
C ALA A 238 13.56 -9.52 -12.65
N GLY A 239 12.52 -8.86 -13.14
CA GLY A 239 11.32 -8.47 -12.40
C GLY A 239 10.01 -8.95 -13.04
N THR A 240 9.00 -8.09 -13.01
CA THR A 240 7.66 -8.40 -13.52
C THR A 240 7.13 -7.26 -14.38
N LEU A 241 6.69 -7.60 -15.59
CA LEU A 241 5.98 -6.69 -16.49
C LEU A 241 4.48 -6.90 -16.32
N PHE A 242 3.78 -5.88 -15.84
CA PHE A 242 2.32 -5.87 -15.75
C PHE A 242 1.71 -5.09 -16.93
N LEU A 243 0.89 -5.76 -17.72
CA LEU A 243 0.19 -5.20 -18.87
C LEU A 243 -1.31 -5.12 -18.58
N ASP A 244 -1.80 -3.93 -18.23
CA ASP A 244 -3.22 -3.69 -17.96
C ASP A 244 -3.99 -3.36 -19.24
N GLU A 245 -5.24 -3.80 -19.31
CA GLU A 245 -6.10 -3.70 -20.49
C GLU A 245 -5.43 -4.24 -21.76
N ILE A 246 -4.87 -5.45 -21.68
CA ILE A 246 -4.12 -6.08 -22.79
C ILE A 246 -4.97 -6.22 -24.06
N GLU A 247 -6.29 -6.34 -23.93
CA GLU A 247 -7.24 -6.38 -25.05
C GLU A 247 -7.25 -5.08 -25.88
N SER A 248 -6.84 -3.96 -25.29
CA SER A 248 -6.79 -2.65 -25.93
C SER A 248 -5.47 -2.42 -26.70
N MET A 249 -4.55 -3.39 -26.69
CA MET A 249 -3.25 -3.27 -27.34
C MET A 249 -3.37 -3.21 -28.88
N PRO A 250 -2.72 -2.26 -29.57
CA PRO A 250 -2.74 -2.20 -31.03
C PRO A 250 -2.21 -3.49 -31.70
N PRO A 251 -2.81 -3.95 -32.81
CA PRO A 251 -2.41 -5.22 -33.45
C PRO A 251 -0.94 -5.32 -33.84
N ALA A 252 -0.31 -4.21 -34.27
CA ALA A 252 1.12 -4.18 -34.61
C ALA A 252 2.01 -4.47 -33.39
N VAL A 253 1.65 -3.92 -32.23
CA VAL A 253 2.34 -4.12 -30.95
C VAL A 253 2.14 -5.56 -30.45
N GLN A 254 0.95 -6.15 -30.65
CA GLN A 254 0.68 -7.54 -30.28
C GLN A 254 1.65 -8.52 -30.98
N VAL A 255 1.98 -8.28 -32.26
CA VAL A 255 2.92 -9.12 -33.02
C VAL A 255 4.32 -9.08 -32.40
N GLN A 256 4.78 -7.88 -32.03
CA GLN A 256 6.10 -7.71 -31.43
C GLN A 256 6.14 -8.30 -30.01
N LEU A 257 5.08 -8.11 -29.23
CA LEU A 257 4.96 -8.69 -27.88
C LEU A 257 4.99 -10.22 -27.93
N LEU A 258 4.28 -10.85 -28.88
CA LEU A 258 4.32 -12.30 -29.05
C LEU A 258 5.76 -12.81 -29.22
N ARG A 259 6.56 -12.15 -30.07
CA ARG A 259 7.97 -12.50 -30.26
C ARG A 259 8.79 -12.37 -28.97
N VAL A 260 8.55 -11.32 -28.18
CA VAL A 260 9.21 -11.14 -26.87
C VAL A 260 8.84 -12.28 -25.91
N LEU A 261 7.58 -12.69 -25.87
CA LEU A 261 7.12 -13.78 -25.01
C LEU A 261 7.67 -15.15 -25.43
N GLU A 262 7.86 -15.38 -26.72
CA GLU A 262 8.42 -16.62 -27.27
C GLU A 262 9.94 -16.69 -27.12
N MET A 263 10.65 -15.64 -27.53
CA MET A 263 12.11 -15.63 -27.62
C MET A 263 12.79 -15.15 -26.34
N ARG A 264 12.05 -14.47 -25.44
CA ARG A 264 12.61 -13.79 -24.25
C ARG A 264 13.72 -12.81 -24.62
N GLU A 265 13.50 -12.08 -25.70
CA GLU A 265 14.40 -11.08 -26.26
C GLU A 265 13.61 -9.87 -26.72
N VAL A 266 14.21 -8.68 -26.64
CA VAL A 266 13.63 -7.41 -27.09
C VAL A 266 14.58 -6.70 -28.06
N THR A 267 14.01 -6.09 -29.10
CA THR A 267 14.75 -5.26 -30.06
C THR A 267 14.20 -3.83 -29.98
N PRO A 268 14.98 -2.85 -29.50
CA PRO A 268 14.55 -1.45 -29.50
C PRO A 268 14.31 -0.93 -30.91
N LEU A 269 13.42 0.06 -31.04
CA LEU A 269 13.15 0.70 -32.32
C LEU A 269 14.40 1.40 -32.87
N GLY A 270 14.61 1.28 -34.19
CA GLY A 270 15.73 1.91 -34.89
C GLY A 270 17.06 1.14 -34.80
N THR A 271 17.08 -0.07 -34.23
CA THR A 271 18.25 -0.96 -34.22
C THR A 271 17.85 -2.39 -34.52
N ASN A 272 18.82 -3.21 -34.97
CA ASN A 272 18.69 -4.66 -35.09
C ASN A 272 19.37 -5.40 -33.92
N GLU A 273 19.84 -4.65 -32.91
CA GLU A 273 20.45 -5.22 -31.71
C GLU A 273 19.38 -5.92 -30.87
N VAL A 274 19.55 -7.23 -30.68
CA VAL A 274 18.68 -8.06 -29.87
C VAL A 274 19.22 -8.10 -28.44
N ARG A 275 18.33 -7.90 -27.46
CA ARG A 275 18.68 -7.86 -26.02
C ARG A 275 17.91 -8.95 -25.27
N PRO A 276 18.57 -9.89 -24.58
CA PRO A 276 17.89 -10.91 -23.79
C PRO A 276 17.19 -10.27 -22.58
N VAL A 277 16.01 -10.78 -22.23
CA VAL A 277 15.22 -10.33 -21.09
C VAL A 277 14.72 -11.52 -20.28
N ASP A 278 14.90 -11.45 -18.97
CA ASP A 278 14.40 -12.46 -18.03
C ASP A 278 13.31 -11.85 -17.17
N LEU A 279 12.04 -12.02 -17.56
CA LEU A 279 10.92 -11.38 -16.89
C LEU A 279 9.70 -12.29 -16.85
N ARG A 280 8.89 -12.10 -15.80
CA ARG A 280 7.54 -12.64 -15.72
C ARG A 280 6.55 -11.65 -16.30
N VAL A 281 5.62 -12.10 -17.15
CA VAL A 281 4.51 -11.25 -17.62
C VAL A 281 3.24 -11.55 -16.85
N VAL A 282 2.60 -10.49 -16.34
CA VAL A 282 1.24 -10.55 -15.83
C VAL A 282 0.38 -9.66 -16.72
N ALA A 283 -0.54 -10.25 -17.47
CA ALA A 283 -1.48 -9.52 -18.31
C ALA A 283 -2.84 -9.42 -17.61
N ALA A 284 -3.52 -8.30 -17.76
CA ALA A 284 -4.86 -8.09 -17.22
C ALA A 284 -5.84 -7.73 -18.34
N ALA A 285 -7.01 -8.37 -18.32
CA ALA A 285 -8.07 -8.13 -19.29
C ALA A 285 -9.42 -7.86 -18.60
N LYS A 286 -10.23 -6.99 -19.20
CA LYS A 286 -11.61 -6.74 -18.72
C LYS A 286 -12.65 -7.72 -19.27
N VAL A 287 -12.33 -8.39 -20.37
CA VAL A 287 -13.20 -9.33 -21.09
C VAL A 287 -12.61 -10.75 -21.07
N ASP A 288 -13.43 -11.73 -21.44
CA ASP A 288 -12.93 -13.09 -21.69
C ASP A 288 -12.22 -13.15 -23.05
N LEU A 289 -10.89 -13.19 -23.03
CA LEU A 289 -10.07 -13.32 -24.24
C LEU A 289 -10.19 -14.70 -24.91
N GLY A 290 -10.74 -15.70 -24.21
CA GLY A 290 -11.04 -17.01 -24.77
C GLY A 290 -12.25 -17.01 -25.70
N ASP A 291 -13.17 -16.04 -25.55
CA ASP A 291 -14.34 -15.88 -26.40
C ASP A 291 -13.99 -15.02 -27.64
N PRO A 292 -14.01 -15.59 -28.86
CA PRO A 292 -13.72 -14.84 -30.09
C PRO A 292 -14.63 -13.63 -30.29
N ARG A 293 -15.84 -13.64 -29.75
CA ARG A 293 -16.79 -12.51 -29.85
C ARG A 293 -16.39 -11.35 -28.95
N GLN A 294 -15.77 -11.63 -27.81
CA GLN A 294 -15.36 -10.62 -26.84
C GLN A 294 -13.96 -10.09 -27.10
N ARG A 295 -13.05 -10.94 -27.58
CA ARG A 295 -11.64 -10.57 -27.80
C ARG A 295 -11.41 -9.62 -28.99
N GLY A 296 -12.33 -9.56 -29.94
CA GLY A 296 -12.26 -8.65 -31.08
C GLY A 296 -10.98 -8.82 -31.91
N ASP A 297 -10.22 -7.74 -32.08
CA ASP A 297 -8.96 -7.71 -32.83
C ASP A 297 -7.75 -8.28 -32.06
N PHE A 298 -7.97 -8.79 -30.83
CA PHE A 298 -6.92 -9.43 -30.07
C PHE A 298 -6.55 -10.79 -30.67
N ARG A 299 -5.25 -10.97 -30.94
CA ARG A 299 -4.77 -12.17 -31.63
C ARG A 299 -4.89 -13.43 -30.77
N GLU A 300 -5.32 -14.50 -31.41
CA GLU A 300 -5.50 -15.80 -30.79
C GLU A 300 -4.18 -16.45 -30.34
N ASP A 301 -3.11 -16.30 -31.12
CA ASP A 301 -1.78 -16.83 -30.79
C ASP A 301 -1.20 -16.17 -29.53
N LEU A 302 -1.33 -14.84 -29.41
CA LEU A 302 -0.93 -14.10 -28.22
C LEU A 302 -1.76 -14.49 -26.99
N TYR A 303 -3.08 -14.69 -27.15
CA TYR A 303 -3.92 -15.20 -26.07
C TYR A 303 -3.41 -16.54 -25.55
N TYR A 304 -3.17 -17.52 -26.42
CA TYR A 304 -2.70 -18.84 -25.98
C TYR A 304 -1.31 -18.78 -25.33
N ARG A 305 -0.44 -17.86 -25.77
CA ARG A 305 0.88 -17.69 -25.14
C ARG A 305 0.78 -17.10 -23.72
N LEU A 306 -0.18 -16.21 -23.47
CA LEU A 306 -0.42 -15.59 -22.16
C LEU A 306 -1.28 -16.47 -21.23
N ASN A 307 -2.17 -17.30 -21.78
CA ASN A 307 -3.13 -18.13 -21.05
C ASN A 307 -2.50 -19.42 -20.49
N VAL A 308 -1.34 -19.33 -19.85
CA VAL A 308 -0.72 -20.47 -19.15
C VAL A 308 -1.40 -20.71 -17.81
N VAL A 309 -1.62 -19.63 -17.05
CA VAL A 309 -2.41 -19.62 -15.82
C VAL A 309 -3.38 -18.47 -15.87
N THR A 310 -4.68 -18.75 -15.71
CA THR A 310 -5.72 -17.73 -15.69
C THR A 310 -6.35 -17.59 -14.32
N ILE A 311 -6.45 -16.35 -13.87
CA ILE A 311 -6.99 -15.96 -12.57
C ILE A 311 -8.15 -15.03 -12.78
N SER A 312 -9.33 -15.44 -12.35
CA SER A 312 -10.52 -14.59 -12.42
C SER A 312 -10.80 -13.92 -11.08
N ILE A 313 -10.97 -12.60 -11.11
CA ILE A 313 -11.41 -11.81 -9.96
C ILE A 313 -12.92 -11.63 -10.08
N PRO A 314 -13.71 -12.12 -9.11
CA PRO A 314 -15.16 -11.94 -9.15
C PRO A 314 -15.50 -10.45 -9.01
N PRO A 315 -16.57 -9.98 -9.67
CA PRO A 315 -17.05 -8.62 -9.48
C PRO A 315 -17.60 -8.42 -8.06
N LEU A 316 -17.63 -7.18 -7.59
CA LEU A 316 -17.97 -6.84 -6.20
C LEU A 316 -19.42 -7.25 -5.85
N ARG A 317 -20.34 -7.20 -6.81
CA ARG A 317 -21.73 -7.67 -6.65
C ARG A 317 -21.88 -9.18 -6.37
N ASP A 318 -20.88 -9.99 -6.71
CA ASP A 318 -20.86 -11.43 -6.45
C ASP A 318 -20.18 -11.75 -5.11
N ARG A 319 -19.59 -10.74 -4.46
CA ARG A 319 -18.94 -10.82 -3.15
C ARG A 319 -19.42 -9.70 -2.20
N ARG A 320 -20.73 -9.49 -2.13
CA ARG A 320 -21.34 -8.38 -1.35
C ARG A 320 -20.97 -8.38 0.12
N ASP A 321 -20.74 -9.56 0.70
CA ASP A 321 -20.33 -9.71 2.10
C ASP A 321 -18.97 -9.05 2.40
N ASP A 322 -18.14 -8.81 1.37
CA ASP A 322 -16.87 -8.10 1.51
C ASP A 322 -17.03 -6.57 1.51
N ILE A 323 -18.17 -6.04 1.06
CA ILE A 323 -18.39 -4.59 0.91
C ILE A 323 -18.25 -3.84 2.25
N PRO A 324 -18.84 -4.28 3.38
CA PRO A 324 -18.69 -3.56 4.65
C PRO A 324 -17.23 -3.47 5.11
N LEU A 325 -16.47 -4.56 4.94
CA LEU A 325 -15.05 -4.62 5.30
C LEU A 325 -14.20 -3.70 4.41
N LEU A 326 -14.42 -3.78 3.09
CA LEU A 326 -13.77 -2.91 2.11
C LEU A 326 -14.07 -1.44 2.38
N PHE A 327 -15.34 -1.10 2.59
CA PHE A 327 -15.76 0.27 2.86
C PHE A 327 -15.12 0.81 4.14
N GLY A 328 -15.14 0.05 5.23
CA GLY A 328 -14.49 0.43 6.49
C GLY A 328 -13.01 0.74 6.30
N TYR A 329 -12.29 -0.15 5.61
CA TYR A 329 -10.87 0.06 5.29
C TYR A 329 -10.65 1.34 4.46
N PHE A 330 -11.43 1.56 3.39
CA PHE A 330 -11.27 2.76 2.56
C PHE A 330 -11.64 4.04 3.31
N ALA A 331 -12.66 4.01 4.16
CA ALA A 331 -13.07 5.13 4.97
C ALA A 331 -12.00 5.50 6.00
N GLU A 332 -11.41 4.52 6.69
CA GLU A 332 -10.29 4.76 7.63
C GLU A 332 -9.05 5.33 6.94
N ARG A 333 -8.72 4.79 5.76
CA ARG A 333 -7.61 5.29 4.94
C ARG A 333 -7.85 6.72 4.48
N ALA A 334 -9.07 7.02 4.02
CA ALA A 334 -9.47 8.36 3.63
C ALA A 334 -9.45 9.33 4.81
N ALA A 335 -9.95 8.92 5.98
CA ALA A 335 -9.94 9.68 7.22
C ALA A 335 -8.52 10.08 7.63
N SER A 336 -7.59 9.11 7.59
CA SER A 336 -6.17 9.35 7.87
C SER A 336 -5.54 10.30 6.84
N ARG A 337 -5.81 10.10 5.55
CA ARG A 337 -5.31 10.95 4.45
C ARG A 337 -5.81 12.40 4.56
N PHE A 338 -7.08 12.59 4.86
CA PHE A 338 -7.72 13.91 4.96
C PHE A 338 -7.61 14.53 6.35
N LYS A 339 -7.01 13.82 7.32
CA LYS A 339 -6.91 14.23 8.73
C LYS A 339 -8.27 14.59 9.33
N ARG A 340 -9.26 13.73 9.09
CA ARG A 340 -10.63 13.84 9.59
C ARG A 340 -11.04 12.55 10.28
N ASP A 341 -12.02 12.65 11.17
CA ASP A 341 -12.67 11.47 11.72
C ASP A 341 -13.63 10.85 10.71
N VAL A 342 -13.84 9.53 10.79
CA VAL A 342 -14.85 8.83 9.99
C VAL A 342 -16.24 9.26 10.46
N PRO A 343 -17.10 9.83 9.58
CA PRO A 343 -18.44 10.25 9.97
C PRO A 343 -19.31 9.08 10.43
N THR A 344 -20.34 9.37 11.23
CA THR A 344 -21.31 8.34 11.61
C THR A 344 -22.12 7.91 10.38
N MET A 345 -22.14 6.62 10.11
CA MET A 345 -22.83 6.07 8.95
C MET A 345 -24.35 6.04 9.15
N SER A 346 -25.07 6.79 8.30
CA SER A 346 -26.54 6.82 8.28
C SER A 346 -27.14 5.52 7.72
N THR A 347 -28.42 5.27 8.02
CA THR A 347 -29.16 4.11 7.48
C THR A 347 -29.20 4.11 5.96
N ALA A 348 -29.29 5.29 5.34
CA ALA A 348 -29.31 5.43 3.89
C ALA A 348 -27.98 4.99 3.25
N ILE A 349 -26.85 5.36 3.85
CA ILE A 349 -25.52 4.90 3.40
C ILE A 349 -25.39 3.39 3.57
N ARG A 350 -25.82 2.81 4.71
CA ARG A 350 -25.81 1.35 4.93
C ARG A 350 -26.60 0.61 3.87
N ARG A 351 -27.81 1.08 3.55
CA ARG A 351 -28.66 0.49 2.51
C ARG A 351 -28.00 0.56 1.15
N HIS A 352 -27.40 1.71 0.81
CA HIS A 352 -26.68 1.89 -0.45
C HIS A 352 -25.51 0.90 -0.58
N LEU A 353 -24.69 0.75 0.47
CA LEU A 353 -23.59 -0.23 0.49
C LEU A 353 -24.05 -1.65 0.19
N GLN A 354 -25.22 -2.06 0.72
CA GLN A 354 -25.73 -3.43 0.55
C GLN A 354 -26.38 -3.69 -0.82
N HIS A 355 -27.15 -2.72 -1.34
CA HIS A 355 -28.01 -2.94 -2.50
C HIS A 355 -27.40 -2.46 -3.81
N HIS A 356 -26.49 -1.50 -3.78
CA HIS A 356 -25.85 -1.01 -5.00
C HIS A 356 -25.05 -2.12 -5.70
N ASP A 357 -25.06 -2.13 -7.03
CA ASP A 357 -24.41 -3.19 -7.83
C ASP A 357 -22.92 -2.97 -8.05
N TRP A 358 -22.41 -1.77 -7.74
CA TRP A 358 -21.01 -1.40 -7.85
C TRP A 358 -20.41 -1.73 -9.24
N PRO A 359 -20.94 -1.16 -10.34
CA PRO A 359 -20.41 -1.41 -11.68
C PRO A 359 -18.93 -1.03 -11.86
N GLY A 360 -18.42 -0.05 -11.10
CA GLY A 360 -17.00 0.28 -11.02
C GLY A 360 -16.23 -0.48 -9.93
N ASN A 361 -16.85 -1.51 -9.35
CA ASN A 361 -16.30 -2.46 -8.40
C ASN A 361 -15.62 -1.75 -7.19
N VAL A 362 -14.45 -2.23 -6.78
CA VAL A 362 -13.71 -1.75 -5.61
C VAL A 362 -13.24 -0.31 -5.79
N ARG A 363 -12.94 0.10 -7.03
CA ARG A 363 -12.54 1.49 -7.35
C ARG A 363 -13.69 2.47 -7.07
N GLU A 364 -14.91 2.13 -7.49
CA GLU A 364 -16.09 2.92 -7.20
C GLU A 364 -16.38 2.98 -5.69
N LEU A 365 -16.29 1.83 -5.00
CA LEU A 365 -16.47 1.78 -3.55
C LEU A 365 -15.44 2.64 -2.80
N SER A 366 -14.18 2.64 -3.24
CA SER A 366 -13.14 3.49 -2.67
C SER A 366 -13.45 4.97 -2.85
N HIS A 367 -13.88 5.40 -4.05
CA HIS A 367 -14.28 6.79 -4.29
C HIS A 367 -15.49 7.19 -3.45
N PHE A 368 -16.47 6.28 -3.30
CA PHE A 368 -17.63 6.50 -2.44
C PHE A 368 -17.21 6.68 -0.97
N ALA A 369 -16.29 5.86 -0.46
CA ALA A 369 -15.74 6.01 0.89
C ALA A 369 -14.99 7.33 1.11
N GLU A 370 -14.20 7.79 0.12
CA GLU A 370 -13.54 9.10 0.19
C GLU A 370 -14.57 10.24 0.27
N ARG A 371 -15.60 10.21 -0.58
CA ARG A 371 -16.69 11.19 -0.58
C ARG A 371 -17.47 11.18 0.74
N PHE A 372 -17.69 9.99 1.31
CA PHE A 372 -18.34 9.82 2.61
C PHE A 372 -17.56 10.54 3.71
N VAL A 373 -16.24 10.31 3.80
CA VAL A 373 -15.38 10.96 4.80
C VAL A 373 -15.30 12.48 4.62
N LEU A 374 -15.37 12.96 3.37
CA LEU A 374 -15.40 14.39 3.09
C LEU A 374 -16.75 15.05 3.44
N GLY A 375 -17.79 14.26 3.74
CA GLY A 375 -19.15 14.75 4.02
C GLY A 375 -19.91 15.18 2.75
N LEU A 376 -19.49 14.68 1.58
CA LEU A 376 -20.07 15.00 0.27
C LEU A 376 -21.14 14.00 -0.19
N GLU A 377 -21.36 12.94 0.59
CA GLU A 377 -22.37 11.91 0.36
C GLU A 377 -23.73 12.35 0.93
N SER A 378 -24.56 12.92 0.06
CA SER A 378 -26.01 12.90 0.20
C SER A 378 -26.46 11.56 -0.38
N ALA A 379 -27.01 10.67 0.46
CA ALA A 379 -27.52 9.39 -0.02
C ALA A 379 -28.40 9.62 -1.25
N ALA A 380 -28.17 8.88 -2.34
CA ALA A 380 -28.92 9.00 -3.58
C ALA A 380 -30.43 9.03 -3.29
N GLY A 381 -31.03 10.22 -3.34
CA GLY A 381 -32.39 10.48 -2.89
C GLY A 381 -32.61 11.82 -2.18
N SER A 382 -31.61 12.39 -1.48
CA SER A 382 -31.76 13.72 -0.87
C SER A 382 -31.39 14.82 -1.86
N LYS A 383 -32.40 15.61 -2.27
CA LYS A 383 -32.22 16.84 -3.05
C LYS A 383 -31.19 17.75 -2.37
N PRO A 384 -30.34 18.47 -3.13
CA PRO A 384 -29.40 19.42 -2.54
C PRO A 384 -30.19 20.59 -1.95
N GLY A 385 -30.26 20.66 -0.62
CA GLY A 385 -31.02 21.69 0.09
C GLY A 385 -31.42 21.36 1.53
N GLU A 386 -31.36 20.09 1.95
CA GLU A 386 -31.58 19.74 3.35
C GLU A 386 -30.26 19.78 4.11
N THR A 387 -30.05 20.88 4.84
CA THR A 387 -29.06 21.00 5.90
C THR A 387 -29.10 19.78 6.82
N PRO A 388 -27.97 19.37 7.41
CA PRO A 388 -27.94 18.25 8.35
C PRO A 388 -28.89 18.58 9.50
N SER A 389 -30.03 17.87 9.54
CA SER A 389 -30.98 18.04 10.61
C SER A 389 -30.32 17.55 11.90
N THR A 390 -30.46 18.40 12.92
CA THR A 390 -29.85 18.36 14.24
C THR A 390 -30.34 17.15 15.05
N ASP A 391 -30.00 15.93 14.62
CA ASP A 391 -30.47 14.68 15.26
C ASP A 391 -29.74 14.36 16.58
N THR A 392 -28.79 15.20 17.00
CA THR A 392 -28.01 15.00 18.23
C THR A 392 -28.62 15.60 19.50
N VAL A 393 -29.77 16.26 19.46
CA VAL A 393 -30.36 16.95 20.64
C VAL A 393 -31.64 16.26 21.18
N LEU A 394 -32.12 15.17 20.58
CA LEU A 394 -33.34 14.51 21.04
C LEU A 394 -33.09 13.65 22.30
N PRO A 395 -33.90 13.78 23.36
CA PRO A 395 -33.88 12.87 24.51
C PRO A 395 -34.07 11.40 24.09
N LEU A 396 -33.50 10.47 24.85
CA LEU A 396 -33.54 9.03 24.56
C LEU A 396 -34.95 8.49 24.19
N PRO A 397 -36.05 8.88 24.87
CA PRO A 397 -37.39 8.44 24.48
C PRO A 397 -37.79 8.84 23.06
N ALA A 398 -37.48 10.07 22.64
CA ALA A 398 -37.80 10.57 21.30
C ALA A 398 -36.96 9.89 20.21
N ARG A 399 -35.72 9.51 20.53
CA ARG A 399 -34.84 8.75 19.62
C ARG A 399 -35.36 7.33 19.41
N VAL A 400 -35.81 6.67 20.48
CA VAL A 400 -36.41 5.32 20.42
C VAL A 400 -37.72 5.35 19.64
N GLU A 401 -38.58 6.35 19.87
CA GLU A 401 -39.84 6.50 19.13
C GLU A 401 -39.61 6.74 17.63
N ARG A 402 -38.59 7.52 17.26
CA ARG A 402 -38.25 7.75 15.84
C ARG A 402 -37.70 6.50 15.19
N TYR A 403 -36.78 5.81 15.86
CA TYR A 403 -36.21 4.55 15.38
C TYR A 403 -37.29 3.47 15.19
N GLU A 404 -38.24 3.39 16.13
CA GLU A 404 -39.39 2.49 16.04
C GLU A 404 -40.30 2.85 14.85
N ALA A 405 -40.59 4.14 14.64
CA ALA A 405 -41.38 4.59 13.50
C ALA A 405 -40.71 4.27 12.16
N ASP A 406 -39.39 4.46 12.06
CA ASP A 406 -38.62 4.19 10.85
C ASP A 406 -38.56 2.69 10.52
N LEU A 407 -38.39 1.84 11.54
CA LEU A 407 -38.42 0.39 11.38
C LEU A 407 -39.80 -0.09 10.88
N ILE A 408 -40.89 0.46 11.43
CA ILE A 408 -42.26 0.13 10.98
C ILE A 408 -42.48 0.56 9.53
N ARG A 409 -42.02 1.75 9.12
CA ARG A 409 -42.12 2.22 7.72
C ARG A 409 -41.31 1.35 6.77
N GLU A 410 -40.10 0.97 7.15
CA GLU A 410 -39.24 0.12 6.35
C GLU A 410 -39.85 -1.26 6.14
N THR A 411 -40.36 -1.90 7.20
CA THR A 411 -41.01 -3.22 7.08
C THR A 411 -42.32 -3.14 6.29
N LEU A 412 -43.09 -2.05 6.42
CA LEU A 412 -44.28 -1.81 5.58
C LEU A 412 -43.92 -1.68 4.10
N ALA A 413 -42.86 -0.93 3.77
CA ALA A 413 -42.39 -0.75 2.40
C ALA A 413 -41.88 -2.06 1.78
N GLN A 414 -41.11 -2.85 2.55
CA GLN A 414 -40.60 -4.16 2.11
C GLN A 414 -41.72 -5.17 1.82
N ASN A 415 -42.86 -5.05 2.52
CA ASN A 415 -44.02 -5.91 2.36
C ASN A 415 -45.12 -5.32 1.47
N GLY A 416 -44.83 -4.22 0.73
CA GLY A 416 -45.79 -3.60 -0.20
C GLY A 416 -47.09 -3.14 0.47
N GLY A 417 -47.03 -2.74 1.74
CA GLY A 417 -48.21 -2.32 2.51
C GLY A 417 -49.04 -3.48 3.09
N ASP A 418 -48.62 -4.74 2.93
CA ASP A 418 -49.31 -5.90 3.53
C ASP A 418 -49.10 -5.92 5.06
N VAL A 419 -50.16 -5.55 5.78
CA VAL A 419 -50.20 -5.47 7.24
C VAL A 419 -49.97 -6.83 7.90
N ARG A 420 -50.44 -7.94 7.30
CA ARG A 420 -50.32 -9.26 7.92
C ARG A 420 -48.87 -9.72 7.93
N ARG A 421 -48.19 -9.58 6.78
CA ARG A 421 -46.76 -9.90 6.65
C ARG A 421 -45.88 -8.97 7.46
N THR A 422 -46.23 -7.69 7.52
CA THR A 422 -45.50 -6.70 8.33
C THR A 422 -45.57 -7.01 9.82
N ILE A 423 -46.74 -7.38 10.35
CA ILE A 423 -46.93 -7.77 11.75
C ILE A 423 -46.11 -9.02 12.09
N GLU A 424 -46.12 -10.02 11.21
CA GLU A 424 -45.35 -11.25 11.38
C GLU A 424 -43.84 -10.99 11.37
N ALA A 425 -43.36 -10.15 10.44
CA ALA A 425 -41.95 -9.77 10.35
C ALA A 425 -41.46 -8.94 11.54
N LEU A 426 -42.31 -8.05 12.08
CA LEU A 426 -42.00 -7.24 13.27
C LEU A 426 -42.16 -8.00 14.58
N GLY A 427 -42.86 -9.15 14.58
CA GLY A 427 -43.06 -9.98 15.76
C GLY A 427 -43.90 -9.32 16.87
N ILE A 428 -44.68 -8.28 16.55
CA ILE A 428 -45.49 -7.54 17.54
C ILE A 428 -46.98 -7.88 17.42
N PRO A 429 -47.77 -7.82 18.51
CA PRO A 429 -49.20 -8.09 18.44
C PRO A 429 -49.94 -7.11 17.52
N ARG A 430 -50.97 -7.60 16.83
CA ARG A 430 -51.78 -6.79 15.89
C ARG A 430 -52.27 -5.48 16.48
N LYS A 431 -52.76 -5.50 17.72
CA LYS A 431 -53.23 -4.29 18.42
C LYS A 431 -52.10 -3.26 18.60
N THR A 432 -50.95 -3.71 19.09
CA THR A 432 -49.74 -2.88 19.30
C THR A 432 -49.23 -2.26 18.00
N PHE A 433 -49.32 -2.98 16.88
CA PHE A 433 -48.97 -2.45 15.57
C PHE A 433 -49.86 -1.28 15.15
N TYR A 434 -51.19 -1.42 15.26
CA TYR A 434 -52.11 -0.32 14.92
C TYR A 434 -51.97 0.89 15.86
N ASP A 435 -51.77 0.64 17.17
CA ASP A 435 -51.53 1.69 18.14
C ASP A 435 -50.26 2.51 17.78
N LYS A 436 -49.20 1.83 17.30
CA LYS A 436 -47.96 2.48 16.84
C LYS A 436 -48.13 3.23 15.51
N LEU A 437 -48.88 2.69 14.55
CA LEU A 437 -49.20 3.41 13.31
C LEU A 437 -49.90 4.73 13.59
N GLN A 438 -50.91 4.71 14.47
CA GLN A 438 -51.64 5.91 14.86
C GLN A 438 -50.77 6.89 15.64
N ARG A 439 -49.96 6.40 16.59
CA ARG A 439 -49.05 7.22 17.39
C ARG A 439 -47.97 7.93 16.55
N HIS A 440 -47.48 7.28 15.50
CA HIS A 440 -46.43 7.81 14.64
C HIS A 440 -46.95 8.45 13.34
N GLY A 441 -48.28 8.56 13.18
CA GLY A 441 -48.90 9.17 12.00
C GLY A 441 -48.58 8.45 10.68
N ILE A 442 -48.35 7.13 10.71
CA ILE A 442 -47.96 6.35 9.54
C ILE A 442 -49.22 5.96 8.76
N VAL A 443 -49.36 6.46 7.54
CA VAL A 443 -50.53 6.20 6.68
C VAL A 443 -50.22 5.02 5.75
N ARG A 444 -50.94 3.90 5.95
CA ARG A 444 -50.73 2.64 5.20
C ARG A 444 -50.83 2.79 3.67
N SER A 445 -51.69 3.69 3.18
CA SER A 445 -51.97 3.84 1.75
C SER A 445 -50.79 4.44 0.98
N GLU A 446 -49.81 4.99 1.69
CA GLU A 446 -48.56 5.49 1.09
C GLU A 446 -47.60 4.34 0.72
N PHE A 447 -47.84 3.13 1.23
CA PHE A 447 -46.96 1.96 1.06
C PHE A 447 -47.60 0.83 0.25
N ALA A 448 -48.90 0.94 -0.06
CA ALA A 448 -49.58 0.02 -0.96
C ALA A 448 -49.23 0.42 -2.40
N GLY A 449 -48.63 -0.51 -3.16
CA GLY A 449 -48.53 -0.36 -4.61
C GLY A 449 -49.92 -0.19 -5.21
N PHE A 450 -50.07 0.76 -6.14
CA PHE A 450 -51.29 0.94 -6.93
C PHE A 450 -51.64 -0.37 -7.64
N ASP A 451 -52.63 -1.10 -7.12
CA ASP A 451 -53.40 -2.11 -7.84
C ASP A 451 -54.87 -1.66 -7.86
N GLY A 452 -55.40 -1.50 -9.09
CA GLY A 452 -56.75 -1.03 -9.46
C GLY A 452 -56.61 0.03 -10.56
N GLU A 453 -56.80 -0.24 -11.86
CA GLU A 453 -58.01 -0.83 -12.49
C GLU A 453 -59.29 -0.36 -11.81
N ASP A 454 -59.71 0.85 -12.20
CA ASP A 454 -61.03 1.13 -12.79
C ASP A 454 -60.92 2.36 -13.72
#